data_AF-A0A1Q9NVH4-F1
#
_entry.id   AF-A0A1Q9NVH4-F1
#
_cell.length_a   1.000
_cell.length_b   1.000
_cell.length_c   1.000
_cell.angle_alpha   90.00
_cell.angle_beta   90.00
_cell.angle_gamma   90.00
#
_symmetry.space_group_name_H-M   'P 1'
#
loop_
_entity.id
_entity.type
_entity.pdbx_description
1 polymer ?
#
loop_
_entity_poly.entity_id
_entity_poly.type
_entity_poly.pdbx_seq_one_letter_code
_entity_poly.pdbx_strand_id
1 'polypeptide(L)'
;MVKVLHVQGKKLKEVQSPYNFLNGDVYVIDDSKKPDGSDKDPVDSPKVYIWLGSKAYADDRGVGAWAAKMLDKENQAIDIDTEVEGKESAEFKTIVDFSVVEGDTPGFLKHVEVNFQDVDYEMYRVYDTDLSDGSSSDDIEIDPVPLSKNSLKSEDVFVIDGWNDIYVWIGSKSQVGEKAAGNRLARKLDTERKRTPMVYTVNEGLEPNGFFEFLEKLEQEDPKKQMKDDRTDPGTHEITQAADDNLGKEQMLGSLAKGKKIVTKEAEKDKLKKKGFFGRLFGR
;
A
#
# COMPACT_ATOMS: atom_id res chain seq x y z
N MET A 1 -25.34 5.84 -28.67
CA MET A 1 -24.45 4.81 -28.13
C MET A 1 -23.83 5.45 -26.91
N VAL A 2 -23.96 4.83 -25.74
CA VAL A 2 -23.44 5.39 -24.50
C VAL A 2 -21.94 5.17 -24.41
N LYS A 3 -21.24 6.09 -23.75
CA LYS A 3 -19.79 5.98 -23.58
C LYS A 3 -19.51 5.22 -22.29
N VAL A 4 -18.78 4.11 -22.38
CA VAL A 4 -18.45 3.25 -21.24
C VAL A 4 -16.95 3.29 -20.99
N LEU A 5 -16.55 3.67 -19.79
CA LEU A 5 -15.17 3.80 -19.37
C LEU A 5 -14.85 2.80 -18.26
N HIS A 6 -13.84 1.97 -18.47
CA HIS A 6 -13.31 1.03 -17.48
C HIS A 6 -12.15 1.68 -16.71
N VAL A 7 -12.23 1.61 -15.38
CA VAL A 7 -11.13 1.98 -14.49
C VAL A 7 -10.06 0.88 -14.54
N GLN A 8 -8.89 1.19 -15.10
CA GLN A 8 -7.74 0.27 -15.13
C GLN A 8 -6.52 0.95 -14.52
N GLY A 9 -6.18 0.56 -13.29
CA GLY A 9 -5.09 1.16 -12.54
C GLY A 9 -5.29 2.67 -12.37
N LYS A 10 -4.58 3.49 -13.15
CA LYS A 10 -4.65 4.97 -13.09
C LYS A 10 -5.36 5.60 -14.30
N LYS A 11 -5.93 4.79 -15.18
CA LYS A 11 -6.46 5.23 -16.47
C LYS A 11 -7.95 4.88 -16.58
N LEU A 12 -8.68 5.71 -17.32
CA LEU A 12 -10.00 5.37 -17.84
C LEU A 12 -9.80 4.91 -19.27
N LYS A 13 -10.17 3.67 -19.57
CA LYS A 13 -10.16 3.15 -20.94
C LYS A 13 -11.57 3.01 -21.46
N GLU A 14 -11.84 3.57 -22.63
CA GLU A 14 -13.12 3.36 -23.27
C GLU A 14 -13.25 1.91 -23.73
N VAL A 15 -14.37 1.29 -23.41
CA VAL A 15 -14.70 -0.09 -23.79
C VAL A 15 -15.77 -0.05 -24.88
N GLN A 16 -15.73 -1.02 -25.79
CA GLN A 16 -16.68 -1.16 -26.90
C GLN A 16 -17.64 -2.31 -26.65
N SER A 17 -18.86 -2.22 -27.19
CA SER A 17 -19.87 -3.28 -27.13
C SER A 17 -19.42 -4.53 -27.93
N PRO A 18 -19.72 -5.76 -27.48
CA PRO A 18 -20.50 -6.12 -26.29
C PRO A 18 -19.74 -5.87 -24.98
N TYR A 19 -20.44 -5.32 -23.99
CA TYR A 19 -19.84 -4.97 -22.70
C TYR A 19 -19.80 -6.18 -21.77
N ASN A 20 -18.59 -6.55 -21.33
CA ASN A 20 -18.36 -7.58 -20.32
C ASN A 20 -17.68 -6.93 -19.12
N PHE A 21 -18.45 -6.69 -18.06
CA PHE A 21 -17.95 -6.06 -16.84
C PHE A 21 -17.31 -7.10 -15.93
N LEU A 22 -16.10 -6.83 -15.48
CA LEU A 22 -15.43 -7.65 -14.48
C LEU A 22 -15.98 -7.32 -13.09
N ASN A 23 -16.35 -8.33 -12.32
CA ASN A 23 -16.90 -8.14 -10.97
C ASN A 23 -15.87 -7.58 -9.96
N GLY A 24 -14.57 -7.63 -10.27
CA GLY A 24 -13.50 -6.95 -9.55
C GLY A 24 -13.28 -5.49 -9.93
N ASP A 25 -13.96 -4.97 -10.96
CA ASP A 25 -13.66 -3.65 -11.49
C ASP A 25 -14.80 -2.62 -11.33
N VAL A 26 -14.48 -1.37 -11.69
CA VAL A 26 -15.41 -0.25 -11.72
C VAL A 26 -15.52 0.32 -13.13
N TYR A 27 -16.74 0.64 -13.53
CA TYR A 27 -17.05 1.23 -14.83
C TYR A 27 -17.83 2.53 -14.65
N VAL A 28 -17.56 3.51 -15.51
CA VAL A 28 -18.29 4.78 -15.58
C VAL A 28 -19.02 4.83 -16.91
N ILE A 29 -20.33 5.02 -16.86
CA ILE A 29 -21.20 5.07 -18.04
C ILE A 29 -21.71 6.50 -18.16
N ASP A 30 -21.32 7.15 -19.25
CA ASP A 30 -21.76 8.51 -19.58
C ASP A 30 -22.94 8.45 -20.55
N ASP A 31 -24.12 8.75 -20.01
CA ASP A 31 -25.39 8.84 -20.73
C ASP A 31 -25.78 10.31 -21.02
N SER A 32 -24.83 11.25 -20.91
CA SER A 32 -25.09 12.67 -21.13
C SER A 32 -25.16 13.09 -22.60
N LYS A 33 -24.62 12.27 -23.50
CA LYS A 33 -24.51 12.59 -24.92
C LYS A 33 -25.44 11.75 -25.79
N LYS A 34 -25.91 12.35 -26.88
CA LYS A 34 -26.60 11.66 -27.97
C LYS A 34 -25.59 10.86 -28.81
N PRO A 35 -26.03 9.90 -29.65
CA PRO A 35 -25.13 9.12 -30.51
C PRO A 35 -24.26 9.94 -31.47
N ASP A 36 -24.67 11.17 -31.79
CA ASP A 36 -23.94 12.11 -32.64
C ASP A 36 -22.92 12.97 -31.87
N GLY A 37 -22.79 12.76 -30.56
CA GLY A 37 -21.88 13.49 -29.67
C GLY A 37 -22.42 14.82 -29.13
N SER A 38 -23.63 15.22 -29.51
CA SER A 38 -24.29 16.41 -28.95
C SER A 38 -24.85 16.12 -27.55
N ASP A 39 -25.07 17.18 -26.77
CA ASP A 39 -25.67 17.05 -25.43
C ASP A 39 -27.11 16.57 -25.53
N LYS A 40 -27.51 15.69 -24.59
CA LYS A 40 -28.92 15.36 -24.39
C LYS A 40 -29.68 16.58 -23.88
N ASP A 41 -30.96 16.66 -24.25
CA ASP A 41 -31.81 17.73 -23.77
C ASP A 41 -32.05 17.54 -22.26
N PRO A 42 -32.15 18.62 -21.45
CA PRO A 42 -32.36 18.48 -20.00
C PRO A 42 -33.60 17.67 -19.63
N VAL A 43 -34.61 17.62 -20.50
CA VAL A 43 -35.83 16.80 -20.34
C VAL A 43 -35.53 15.30 -20.36
N ASP A 44 -34.49 14.88 -21.08
CA ASP A 44 -34.05 13.48 -21.16
C ASP A 44 -33.28 13.05 -19.89
N SER A 45 -33.12 13.97 -18.92
CA SER A 45 -32.48 13.73 -17.62
C SER A 45 -31.12 13.03 -17.77
N PRO A 46 -30.15 13.64 -18.48
CA PRO A 46 -28.84 13.04 -18.69
C PRO A 46 -28.19 12.69 -17.35
N LYS A 47 -27.52 11.54 -17.31
CA LYS A 47 -26.91 10.97 -16.11
C LYS A 47 -25.52 10.39 -16.39
N VAL A 48 -24.71 10.32 -15.34
CA VAL A 48 -23.51 9.49 -15.30
C VAL A 48 -23.72 8.39 -14.28
N TYR A 49 -23.49 7.15 -14.68
CA TYR A 49 -23.57 6.01 -13.78
C TYR A 49 -22.17 5.53 -13.40
N ILE A 50 -21.99 5.17 -12.13
CA ILE A 50 -20.84 4.41 -11.66
C ILE A 50 -21.32 2.99 -11.39
N TRP A 51 -20.92 2.02 -12.21
CA TRP A 51 -21.17 0.62 -11.93
C TRP A 51 -20.03 0.04 -11.08
N LEU A 52 -20.39 -0.61 -9.97
CA LEU A 52 -19.47 -1.19 -9.00
C LEU A 52 -19.58 -2.71 -9.02
N GLY A 53 -18.50 -3.37 -9.43
CA GLY A 53 -18.34 -4.81 -9.25
C GLY A 53 -18.40 -5.19 -7.78
N SER A 54 -19.02 -6.33 -7.49
CA SER A 54 -19.19 -6.83 -6.12
C SER A 54 -17.88 -7.10 -5.39
N LYS A 55 -16.80 -7.39 -6.14
CA LYS A 55 -15.44 -7.61 -5.65
C LYS A 55 -14.52 -6.40 -5.86
N ALA A 56 -15.05 -5.26 -6.32
CA ALA A 56 -14.22 -4.12 -6.66
C ALA A 56 -13.52 -3.47 -5.46
N TYR A 57 -12.24 -3.16 -5.61
CA TYR A 57 -11.40 -2.59 -4.55
C TYR A 57 -11.64 -1.09 -4.33
N ALA A 58 -11.17 -0.60 -3.18
CA ALA A 58 -11.38 0.79 -2.77
C ALA A 58 -10.69 1.81 -3.69
N ASP A 59 -9.57 1.46 -4.31
CA ASP A 59 -8.92 2.28 -5.33
C ASP A 59 -9.80 2.50 -6.54
N ASP A 60 -10.33 1.43 -7.11
CA ASP A 60 -11.08 1.51 -8.37
C ASP A 60 -12.39 2.26 -8.16
N ARG A 61 -13.02 2.07 -6.98
CA ARG A 61 -14.17 2.89 -6.53
C ARG A 61 -13.80 4.36 -6.42
N GLY A 62 -12.63 4.66 -5.85
CA GLY A 62 -12.13 6.03 -5.70
C GLY A 62 -11.87 6.71 -7.06
N VAL A 63 -11.29 5.99 -8.01
CA VAL A 63 -11.03 6.50 -9.37
C VAL A 63 -12.34 6.67 -10.14
N GLY A 64 -13.26 5.71 -10.07
CA GLY A 64 -14.59 5.80 -10.70
C GLY A 64 -15.40 6.99 -10.19
N ALA A 65 -15.44 7.20 -8.87
CA ALA A 65 -16.13 8.35 -8.27
C ALA A 65 -15.52 9.70 -8.69
N TRP A 66 -14.19 9.77 -8.79
CA TRP A 66 -13.53 10.97 -9.29
C TRP A 66 -13.81 11.22 -10.77
N ALA A 67 -13.77 10.17 -11.59
CA ALA A 67 -14.04 10.23 -13.01
C ALA A 67 -15.45 10.76 -13.28
N ALA A 68 -16.46 10.22 -12.58
CA ALA A 68 -17.84 10.68 -12.68
C ALA A 68 -17.97 12.16 -12.30
N LYS A 69 -17.30 12.62 -11.24
CA LYS A 69 -17.29 14.04 -10.87
C LYS A 69 -16.61 14.95 -11.89
N MET A 70 -15.60 14.45 -12.61
CA MET A 70 -14.96 15.22 -13.67
C MET A 70 -15.89 15.36 -14.88
N LEU A 71 -16.62 14.31 -15.24
CA LEU A 71 -17.64 14.35 -16.28
C LEU A 71 -18.82 15.28 -15.91
N ASP A 72 -19.29 15.22 -14.66
CA ASP A 72 -20.31 16.16 -14.15
C ASP A 72 -19.87 17.63 -14.30
N LYS A 73 -18.63 17.93 -13.92
CA LYS A 73 -18.09 19.29 -14.06
C LYS A 73 -17.99 19.75 -15.52
N GLU A 74 -17.63 18.86 -16.44
CA GLU A 74 -17.56 19.16 -17.87
C GLU A 74 -18.97 19.40 -18.46
N ASN A 75 -19.95 18.64 -18.00
CA ASN A 75 -21.31 18.66 -18.52
C ASN A 75 -22.30 19.56 -17.75
N GLN A 76 -21.82 20.34 -16.77
CA GLN A 76 -22.59 21.34 -16.02
C GLN A 76 -23.79 20.78 -15.22
N ALA A 77 -23.52 20.04 -14.13
CA ALA A 77 -24.50 19.60 -13.13
C ALA A 77 -25.41 18.44 -13.61
N ILE A 78 -24.76 17.34 -13.96
CA ILE A 78 -25.39 16.06 -14.29
C ILE A 78 -25.51 15.19 -13.04
N ASP A 79 -26.64 14.49 -12.91
CA ASP A 79 -26.87 13.58 -11.80
C ASP A 79 -25.97 12.34 -11.90
N ILE A 80 -25.41 11.92 -10.75
CA ILE A 80 -24.48 10.78 -10.67
C ILE A 80 -25.14 9.68 -9.85
N ASP A 81 -25.49 8.57 -10.50
CA ASP A 81 -26.06 7.39 -9.87
C ASP A 81 -24.99 6.30 -9.69
N THR A 82 -25.05 5.57 -8.58
CA THR A 82 -24.17 4.43 -8.32
C THR A 82 -24.96 3.13 -8.40
N GLU A 83 -24.55 2.24 -9.28
CA GLU A 83 -25.17 0.96 -9.57
C GLU A 83 -24.27 -0.16 -9.05
N VAL A 84 -24.80 -1.05 -8.22
CA VAL A 84 -24.02 -2.15 -7.62
C VAL A 84 -24.37 -3.46 -8.31
N GLU A 85 -23.37 -4.28 -8.63
CA GLU A 85 -23.57 -5.61 -9.24
C GLU A 85 -24.72 -6.39 -8.58
N GLY A 86 -25.67 -6.84 -9.40
CA GLY A 86 -26.83 -7.62 -8.98
C GLY A 86 -27.95 -6.81 -8.31
N LYS A 87 -27.77 -5.50 -8.13
CA LYS A 87 -28.77 -4.57 -7.57
C LYS A 87 -29.04 -3.38 -8.49
N GLU A 88 -28.70 -3.50 -9.77
CA GLU A 88 -28.79 -2.37 -10.69
C GLU A 88 -30.24 -1.99 -10.97
N SER A 89 -30.48 -0.68 -11.08
CA SER A 89 -31.80 -0.12 -11.35
C SER A 89 -32.35 -0.57 -12.71
N ALA A 90 -33.68 -0.57 -12.83
CA ALA A 90 -34.33 -0.85 -14.11
C ALA A 90 -33.98 0.21 -15.16
N GLU A 91 -33.83 1.47 -14.75
CA GLU A 91 -33.42 2.59 -15.60
C GLU A 91 -32.04 2.31 -16.22
N PHE A 92 -31.04 2.01 -15.38
CA PHE A 92 -29.68 1.70 -15.84
C PHE A 92 -29.64 0.55 -16.84
N LYS A 93 -30.42 -0.51 -16.61
CA LYS A 93 -30.50 -1.67 -17.53
C LYS A 93 -31.11 -1.33 -18.88
N THR A 94 -31.81 -0.20 -19.02
CA THR A 94 -32.26 0.29 -20.35
C THR A 94 -31.17 1.08 -21.09
N ILE A 95 -30.20 1.62 -20.36
CA ILE A 95 -29.14 2.49 -20.90
C ILE A 95 -27.99 1.67 -21.49
N VAL A 96 -27.61 0.58 -20.81
CA VAL A 96 -26.48 -0.26 -21.21
C VAL A 96 -26.82 -1.74 -21.11
N ASP A 97 -26.54 -2.48 -22.19
CA ASP A 97 -26.65 -3.94 -22.24
C ASP A 97 -25.27 -4.56 -21.99
N PHE A 98 -25.13 -5.32 -20.90
CA PHE A 98 -23.85 -5.84 -20.43
C PHE A 98 -24.00 -7.22 -19.78
N SER A 99 -22.90 -7.95 -19.72
CA SER A 99 -22.77 -9.16 -18.92
C SER A 99 -21.71 -8.97 -17.83
N VAL A 100 -21.79 -9.75 -16.75
CA VAL A 100 -20.80 -9.74 -15.68
C VAL A 100 -19.96 -11.01 -15.75
N VAL A 101 -18.64 -10.84 -15.70
CA VAL A 101 -17.64 -11.91 -15.75
C VAL A 101 -16.79 -11.85 -14.49
N GLU A 102 -16.37 -13.01 -13.99
CA GLU A 102 -15.44 -13.07 -12.88
C GLU A 102 -14.03 -12.69 -13.33
N GLY A 103 -13.43 -11.71 -12.66
CA GLY A 103 -12.09 -11.23 -12.94
C GLY A 103 -11.85 -9.86 -12.33
N ASP A 104 -10.60 -9.42 -12.39
CA ASP A 104 -10.18 -8.15 -11.81
C ASP A 104 -8.94 -7.63 -12.57
N THR A 105 -8.91 -6.33 -12.87
CA THR A 105 -7.71 -5.73 -13.46
C THR A 105 -6.75 -5.25 -12.37
N PRO A 106 -5.43 -5.25 -12.63
CA PRO A 106 -4.48 -4.67 -11.69
C PRO A 106 -4.75 -3.18 -11.45
N GLY A 107 -5.37 -2.86 -10.31
CA GLY A 107 -5.52 -1.52 -9.75
C GLY A 107 -4.20 -0.89 -9.31
N PHE A 108 -4.25 0.38 -8.89
CA PHE A 108 -3.04 1.18 -8.63
C PHE A 108 -2.60 1.23 -7.17
N LEU A 109 -3.47 0.87 -6.22
CA LEU A 109 -3.04 0.62 -4.86
C LEU A 109 -2.35 -0.74 -4.85
N LYS A 110 -1.21 -0.81 -4.15
CA LYS A 110 -0.74 -2.12 -3.69
C LYS A 110 -1.83 -2.63 -2.75
N HIS A 111 -2.37 -3.80 -3.05
CA HIS A 111 -3.25 -4.46 -2.12
C HIS A 111 -2.45 -4.71 -0.84
N VAL A 112 -2.80 -3.96 0.20
CA VAL A 112 -2.42 -4.26 1.56
C VAL A 112 -3.73 -4.75 2.16
N GLU A 113 -3.86 -6.06 2.24
CA GLU A 113 -4.88 -6.66 3.08
C GLU A 113 -4.56 -6.19 4.50
N VAL A 114 -5.26 -5.15 4.97
CA VAL A 114 -5.05 -4.61 6.32
C VAL A 114 -5.65 -5.60 7.30
N ASN A 115 -4.96 -6.72 7.50
CA ASN A 115 -5.12 -7.48 8.71
C ASN A 115 -4.69 -6.55 9.84
N PHE A 116 -5.47 -6.47 10.92
CA PHE A 116 -5.09 -5.77 12.16
C PHE A 116 -3.82 -6.36 12.83
N GLN A 117 -3.08 -7.19 12.10
CA GLN A 117 -1.71 -7.64 12.27
C GLN A 117 -0.82 -7.00 11.19
N ASP A 118 -0.66 -5.67 11.18
CA ASP A 118 0.51 -5.01 10.56
C ASP A 118 1.76 -5.34 11.38
N VAL A 119 1.98 -6.62 11.63
CA VAL A 119 3.10 -7.14 12.38
C VAL A 119 4.24 -7.27 11.40
N ASP A 120 4.97 -6.18 11.24
CA ASP A 120 6.22 -6.19 10.48
C ASP A 120 7.31 -6.81 11.35
N TYR A 121 7.51 -8.12 11.20
CA TYR A 121 8.63 -8.82 11.79
C TYR A 121 9.91 -8.40 11.08
N GLU A 122 10.94 -8.09 11.87
CA GLU A 122 12.23 -7.71 11.33
C GLU A 122 13.35 -8.41 12.10
N MET A 123 14.44 -8.71 11.41
CA MET A 123 15.67 -9.15 12.06
C MET A 123 16.83 -8.28 11.57
N TYR A 124 17.64 -7.84 12.52
CA TYR A 124 18.80 -6.99 12.27
C TYR A 124 20.06 -7.72 12.69
N ARG A 125 21.08 -7.70 11.85
CA ARG A 125 22.44 -8.10 12.19
C ARG A 125 23.21 -6.87 12.63
N VAL A 126 23.85 -6.96 13.79
CA VAL A 126 24.69 -5.93 14.40
C VAL A 126 26.09 -6.49 14.47
N TYR A 127 26.99 -5.92 13.68
CA TYR A 127 28.32 -6.46 13.47
C TYR A 127 29.37 -5.36 13.42
N ASP A 128 30.59 -5.74 13.78
CA ASP A 128 31.75 -4.89 13.72
C ASP A 128 32.46 -4.99 12.36
N THR A 129 32.71 -3.84 11.74
CA THR A 129 33.46 -3.76 10.49
C THR A 129 34.97 -3.75 10.69
N ASP A 130 35.44 -3.40 11.90
CA ASP A 130 36.84 -3.51 12.30
C ASP A 130 37.02 -4.57 13.39
N LEU A 131 37.67 -5.68 13.03
CA LEU A 131 37.93 -6.78 13.97
C LEU A 131 39.20 -6.56 14.81
N SER A 132 39.80 -5.36 14.76
CA SER A 132 40.99 -5.02 15.54
C SER A 132 40.66 -4.69 17.01
N ASP A 133 41.65 -4.84 17.90
CA ASP A 133 41.54 -4.52 19.33
C ASP A 133 41.24 -3.02 19.62
N GLY A 134 41.26 -2.16 18.59
CA GLY A 134 40.97 -0.74 18.65
C GLY A 134 39.59 -0.33 18.15
N SER A 135 38.72 -1.30 17.84
CA SER A 135 37.39 -1.05 17.30
C SER A 135 36.60 -0.04 18.15
N SER A 136 36.00 0.92 17.44
CA SER A 136 35.19 1.99 18.01
C SER A 136 33.70 1.75 17.81
N SER A 137 32.85 2.54 18.47
CA SER A 137 31.41 2.49 18.22
C SER A 137 31.01 2.86 16.79
N ASP A 138 31.89 3.56 16.08
CA ASP A 138 31.63 4.08 14.74
C ASP A 138 31.84 2.99 13.67
N ASP A 139 32.53 1.90 14.05
CA ASP A 139 32.80 0.73 13.20
C ASP A 139 31.67 -0.31 13.27
N ILE A 140 30.63 -0.06 14.10
CA ILE A 140 29.47 -0.93 14.23
C ILE A 140 28.42 -0.61 13.17
N GLU A 141 28.10 -1.59 12.34
CA GLU A 141 27.03 -1.51 11.35
C GLU A 141 25.80 -2.35 11.76
N ILE A 142 24.64 -1.94 11.25
CA ILE A 142 23.35 -2.59 11.53
C ILE A 142 22.60 -2.75 10.21
N ASP A 143 22.44 -3.99 9.78
CA ASP A 143 21.76 -4.33 8.53
C ASP A 143 20.52 -5.18 8.75
N PRO A 144 19.41 -4.93 8.03
CA PRO A 144 18.29 -5.86 7.99
C PRO A 144 18.72 -7.17 7.30
N VAL A 145 18.36 -8.29 7.90
CA VAL A 145 18.67 -9.64 7.41
C VAL A 145 17.41 -10.52 7.37
N PRO A 146 17.38 -11.58 6.55
CA PRO A 146 16.24 -12.47 6.50
C PRO A 146 15.96 -13.10 7.87
N LEU A 147 14.71 -13.07 8.33
CA LEU A 147 14.22 -13.79 9.51
C LEU A 147 14.41 -15.29 9.31
N SER A 148 15.58 -15.80 9.65
CA SER A 148 15.91 -17.21 9.50
C SER A 148 17.03 -17.59 10.44
N LYS A 149 16.96 -18.80 10.98
CA LYS A 149 18.04 -19.37 11.78
C LYS A 149 19.38 -19.37 11.03
N ASN A 150 19.35 -19.51 9.71
CA ASN A 150 20.57 -19.56 8.88
C ASN A 150 21.31 -18.22 8.80
N SER A 151 20.62 -17.11 9.10
CA SER A 151 21.22 -15.78 9.16
C SER A 151 22.07 -15.58 10.41
N LEU A 152 21.80 -16.31 11.51
CA LEU A 152 22.57 -16.20 12.75
C LEU A 152 24.02 -16.64 12.53
N LYS A 153 24.95 -15.82 13.02
CA LYS A 153 26.41 -16.04 12.96
C LYS A 153 27.01 -15.85 14.34
N SER A 154 27.86 -16.79 14.76
CA SER A 154 28.49 -16.78 16.08
C SER A 154 29.34 -15.54 16.33
N GLU A 155 29.81 -14.89 15.26
CA GLU A 155 30.66 -13.71 15.29
C GLU A 155 29.90 -12.41 15.61
N ASP A 156 28.57 -12.37 15.49
CA ASP A 156 27.82 -11.11 15.56
C ASP A 156 26.63 -11.15 16.55
N VAL A 157 25.95 -10.02 16.70
CA VAL A 157 24.70 -9.90 17.48
C VAL A 157 23.52 -9.75 16.54
N PHE A 158 22.38 -10.35 16.89
CA PHE A 158 21.16 -10.28 16.11
C PHE A 158 20.00 -9.77 16.97
N VAL A 159 19.21 -8.84 16.43
CA VAL A 159 18.00 -8.32 17.08
C VAL A 159 16.79 -8.77 16.27
N ILE A 160 15.95 -9.61 16.86
CA ILE A 160 14.72 -10.16 16.27
C ILE A 160 13.55 -9.39 16.86
N ASP A 161 12.84 -8.62 16.04
CA ASP A 161 11.62 -7.93 16.41
C ASP A 161 10.40 -8.79 16.05
N GLY A 162 9.91 -9.52 17.03
CA GLY A 162 8.67 -10.31 16.99
C GLY A 162 7.43 -9.49 17.35
N TRP A 163 7.53 -8.16 17.33
CA TRP A 163 6.48 -7.18 17.65
C TRP A 163 6.02 -7.13 19.11
N ASN A 164 5.60 -8.25 19.69
CA ASN A 164 5.29 -8.36 21.13
C ASN A 164 6.51 -8.79 21.94
N ASP A 165 7.47 -9.45 21.30
CA ASP A 165 8.68 -9.97 21.92
C ASP A 165 9.88 -9.54 21.06
N ILE A 166 10.90 -8.95 21.69
CA ILE A 166 12.15 -8.57 21.04
C ILE A 166 13.26 -9.44 21.62
N TYR A 167 13.98 -10.16 20.77
CA TYR A 167 15.10 -10.99 21.19
C TYR A 167 16.41 -10.38 20.73
N VAL A 168 17.37 -10.24 21.64
CA VAL A 168 18.76 -9.92 21.35
C VAL A 168 19.56 -11.22 21.47
N TRP A 169 19.83 -11.87 20.34
CA TRP A 169 20.65 -13.05 20.26
C TRP A 169 22.13 -12.65 20.18
N ILE A 170 22.96 -13.18 21.08
CA ILE A 170 24.36 -12.83 21.26
C ILE A 170 25.21 -14.00 20.77
N GLY A 171 25.93 -13.78 19.66
CA GLY A 171 26.92 -14.74 19.18
C GLY A 171 28.03 -14.96 20.19
N SER A 172 28.50 -16.21 20.29
CA SER A 172 29.53 -16.62 21.25
C SER A 172 30.88 -15.93 21.03
N LYS A 173 31.16 -15.47 19.82
CA LYS A 173 32.38 -14.75 19.42
C LYS A 173 32.15 -13.25 19.21
N SER A 174 30.95 -12.76 19.53
CA SER A 174 30.60 -11.37 19.30
C SER A 174 31.33 -10.41 20.26
N GLN A 175 31.63 -9.22 19.76
CA GLN A 175 32.36 -8.18 20.46
C GLN A 175 31.47 -7.38 21.43
N VAL A 176 32.11 -6.69 22.38
CA VAL A 176 31.39 -5.88 23.39
C VAL A 176 30.64 -4.71 22.74
N GLY A 177 31.21 -4.10 21.69
CA GLY A 177 30.59 -3.01 20.93
C GLY A 177 29.26 -3.43 20.31
N GLU A 178 29.23 -4.59 19.65
CA GLU A 178 28.05 -5.18 19.03
C GLU A 178 26.96 -5.48 20.07
N LYS A 179 27.35 -6.05 21.23
CA LYS A 179 26.42 -6.33 22.34
C LYS A 179 25.76 -5.06 22.85
N ALA A 180 26.53 -3.99 23.01
CA ALA A 180 26.02 -2.70 23.43
C ALA A 180 25.09 -2.09 22.37
N ALA A 181 25.46 -2.17 21.09
CA ALA A 181 24.67 -1.68 19.97
C ALA A 181 23.35 -2.43 19.80
N GLY A 182 23.35 -3.77 19.86
CA GLY A 182 22.15 -4.60 19.80
C GLY A 182 21.16 -4.30 20.92
N ASN A 183 21.66 -4.11 22.16
CA ASN A 183 20.81 -3.70 23.28
C ASN A 183 20.22 -2.29 23.10
N ARG A 184 20.97 -1.35 22.50
CA ARG A 184 20.44 -0.01 22.17
C ARG A 184 19.35 -0.09 21.11
N LEU A 185 19.55 -0.92 20.07
CA LEU A 185 18.55 -1.13 19.03
C LEU A 185 17.26 -1.74 19.60
N ALA A 186 17.36 -2.78 20.44
CA ALA A 186 16.21 -3.39 21.08
C ALA A 186 15.39 -2.39 21.93
N ARG A 187 16.05 -1.53 22.70
CA ARG A 187 15.36 -0.45 23.47
C ARG A 187 14.67 0.57 22.59
N LYS A 188 15.27 0.89 21.44
CA LYS A 188 14.66 1.81 20.47
C LYS A 188 13.39 1.20 19.90
N LEU A 189 13.44 -0.06 19.46
CA LEU A 189 12.29 -0.80 18.96
C LEU A 189 11.17 -0.94 20.01
N ASP A 190 11.53 -1.24 21.26
CA ASP A 190 10.59 -1.26 22.40
C ASP A 190 9.81 0.06 22.54
N THR A 191 10.54 1.18 22.46
CA THR A 191 9.92 2.52 22.52
C THR A 191 9.03 2.81 21.31
N GLU A 192 9.41 2.35 20.12
CA GLU A 192 8.69 2.62 18.87
C GLU A 192 7.38 1.84 18.73
N ARG A 193 7.33 0.59 19.23
CA ARG A 193 6.16 -0.30 19.07
C ARG A 193 4.94 0.11 19.91
N LYS A 194 5.08 1.05 20.87
CA LYS A 194 4.00 1.61 21.73
C LYS A 194 3.15 0.58 22.51
N ARG A 195 3.51 -0.70 22.47
CA ARG A 195 2.79 -1.84 23.08
C ARG A 195 3.60 -2.53 24.19
N THR A 196 4.75 -1.97 24.56
CA THR A 196 5.64 -2.48 25.62
C THR A 196 6.04 -3.94 25.37
N PRO A 197 6.73 -4.23 24.25
CA PRO A 197 7.23 -5.57 24.00
C PRO A 197 8.18 -6.05 25.11
N MET A 198 8.21 -7.36 25.31
CA MET A 198 9.15 -7.96 26.24
C MET A 198 10.51 -8.13 25.57
N VAL A 199 11.59 -7.63 26.18
CA VAL A 199 12.95 -7.72 25.64
C VAL A 199 13.71 -8.86 26.33
N TYR A 200 14.20 -9.82 25.55
CA TYR A 200 14.99 -10.97 26.03
C TYR A 200 16.41 -10.92 25.48
N THR A 201 17.38 -11.27 26.31
CA THR A 201 18.75 -11.54 25.85
C THR A 201 18.98 -13.04 25.80
N VAL A 202 19.45 -13.54 24.67
CA VAL A 202 19.69 -14.96 24.41
C VAL A 202 21.14 -15.13 24.01
N ASN A 203 21.89 -15.99 24.69
CA ASN A 203 23.28 -16.28 24.32
C ASN A 203 23.32 -17.53 23.45
N GLU A 204 24.20 -17.55 22.45
CA GLU A 204 24.43 -18.73 21.60
C GLU A 204 24.74 -19.97 22.45
N GLY A 205 24.02 -21.07 22.17
CA GLY A 205 24.14 -22.33 22.91
C GLY A 205 23.38 -22.36 24.24
N LEU A 206 22.78 -21.24 24.65
CA LEU A 206 21.89 -21.11 25.81
C LEU A 206 20.50 -20.61 25.39
N GLU A 207 20.08 -20.93 24.17
CA GLU A 207 18.75 -20.59 23.68
C GLU A 207 17.67 -21.30 24.51
N PRO A 208 16.62 -20.60 24.96
CA PRO A 208 15.53 -21.25 25.67
C PRO A 208 14.78 -22.21 24.74
N ASN A 209 14.16 -23.23 25.34
CA ASN A 209 13.31 -24.17 24.61
C ASN A 209 12.25 -23.41 23.81
N GLY A 210 12.12 -23.73 22.52
CA GLY A 210 11.17 -23.08 21.62
C GLY A 210 11.68 -21.79 20.95
N PHE A 211 12.88 -21.28 21.25
CA PHE A 211 13.42 -20.09 20.58
C PHE A 211 13.52 -20.25 19.05
N PHE A 212 14.06 -21.37 18.58
CA PHE A 212 14.18 -21.62 17.14
C PHE A 212 12.82 -21.90 16.49
N GLU A 213 11.90 -22.55 17.20
CA GLU A 213 10.52 -22.74 16.73
C GLU A 213 9.79 -21.40 16.58
N PHE A 214 10.00 -20.48 17.53
CA PHE A 214 9.51 -19.12 17.44
C PHE A 214 10.09 -18.38 16.23
N LEU A 215 11.41 -18.43 16.03
CA LEU A 215 12.05 -17.79 14.87
C LEU A 215 11.55 -18.38 13.54
N GLU A 216 11.37 -19.70 13.46
CA GLU A 216 10.80 -20.37 12.28
C GLU A 216 9.35 -19.97 12.06
N LYS A 217 8.55 -19.83 13.13
CA LYS A 217 7.19 -19.32 13.06
C LYS A 217 7.15 -17.89 12.50
N LEU A 218 8.00 -17.00 13.01
CA LEU A 218 8.12 -15.63 12.46
C LEU A 218 8.53 -15.65 11.00
N GLU A 219 9.42 -16.56 10.61
CA GLU A 219 9.88 -16.73 9.23
C GLU A 219 8.73 -17.17 8.28
N GLN A 220 7.77 -17.97 8.77
CA GLN A 220 6.61 -18.44 8.01
C GLN A 220 5.47 -17.41 7.97
N GLU A 221 5.28 -16.68 9.06
CA GLU A 221 4.26 -15.65 9.22
C GLU A 221 4.69 -14.29 8.67
N ASP A 222 5.94 -14.15 8.18
CA ASP A 222 6.46 -12.91 7.60
C ASP A 222 5.57 -12.43 6.44
N PRO A 223 4.85 -11.30 6.59
CA PRO A 223 3.98 -10.76 5.55
C PRO A 223 4.74 -10.47 4.25
N LYS A 224 6.06 -10.25 4.31
CA LYS A 224 6.93 -10.00 3.15
C LYS A 224 7.06 -11.23 2.25
N LYS A 225 6.81 -12.45 2.74
CA LYS A 225 6.84 -13.69 1.94
C LYS A 225 5.49 -14.03 1.28
N GLN A 226 4.37 -13.41 1.70
CA GLN A 226 3.02 -13.72 1.19
C GLN A 226 2.47 -12.71 0.17
N MET A 227 3.27 -11.81 -0.41
CA MET A 227 2.78 -10.90 -1.44
C MET A 227 2.82 -11.54 -2.84
N LYS A 228 1.72 -12.18 -3.26
CA LYS A 228 1.37 -12.31 -4.69
C LYS A 228 0.19 -11.38 -4.97
N ASP A 229 0.33 -10.49 -5.96
CA ASP A 229 -0.81 -9.73 -6.48
C ASP A 229 -1.63 -10.70 -7.35
N ASP A 230 -2.62 -11.36 -6.74
CA ASP A 230 -3.45 -12.39 -7.37
C ASP A 230 -4.52 -11.80 -8.33
N ARG A 231 -4.44 -10.51 -8.68
CA ARG A 231 -5.34 -9.87 -9.65
C ARG A 231 -4.94 -10.24 -11.08
N THR A 232 -5.68 -11.18 -11.66
CA THR A 232 -5.46 -11.66 -13.03
C THR A 232 -6.63 -11.28 -13.92
N ASP A 233 -6.36 -10.51 -14.99
CA ASP A 233 -7.32 -10.24 -16.06
C ASP A 233 -7.46 -11.50 -16.96
N PRO A 234 -8.64 -12.13 -17.04
CA PRO A 234 -8.86 -13.33 -17.85
C PRO A 234 -8.75 -13.10 -19.38
N GLY A 235 -8.59 -11.85 -19.86
CA GLY A 235 -8.69 -11.47 -21.27
C GLY A 235 -7.43 -10.94 -21.96
N THR A 236 -6.22 -11.16 -21.44
CA THR A 236 -4.99 -10.56 -22.01
C THR A 236 -4.60 -11.09 -23.41
N HIS A 237 -5.02 -10.37 -24.47
CA HIS A 237 -4.18 -10.20 -25.65
C HIS A 237 -3.33 -8.93 -25.45
N GLU A 238 -2.01 -9.08 -25.44
CA GLU A 238 -1.06 -7.96 -25.36
C GLU A 238 -1.38 -6.92 -26.45
N ILE A 239 -1.82 -5.74 -26.04
CA ILE A 239 -1.81 -4.56 -26.91
C ILE A 239 -0.46 -3.87 -26.71
N THR A 240 0.52 -4.25 -27.53
CA THR A 240 1.71 -3.43 -27.76
C THR A 240 1.32 -2.24 -28.62
N GLN A 241 1.37 -1.02 -28.08
CA GLN A 241 2.19 0.08 -28.60
C GLN A 241 1.99 1.42 -27.85
N ALA A 242 3.14 1.95 -27.44
CA ALA A 242 3.65 3.33 -27.48
C ALA A 242 2.81 4.57 -27.13
N ALA A 243 3.49 5.41 -26.35
CA ALA A 243 3.49 6.88 -26.26
C ALA A 243 2.35 7.61 -25.52
N ASP A 244 2.81 8.40 -24.55
CA ASP A 244 2.34 9.72 -24.12
C ASP A 244 0.89 9.87 -23.65
N ASP A 245 0.73 9.85 -22.32
CA ASP A 245 0.43 11.07 -21.55
C ASP A 245 0.16 10.70 -20.09
N ASN A 246 1.06 11.15 -19.22
CA ASN A 246 0.96 11.02 -17.77
C ASN A 246 -0.08 12.01 -17.24
N LEU A 247 -1.36 11.66 -17.27
CA LEU A 247 -2.41 12.42 -16.60
C LEU A 247 -3.17 11.49 -15.64
N GLY A 248 -2.95 11.66 -14.33
CA GLY A 248 -3.74 10.93 -13.34
C GLY A 248 -3.33 11.28 -11.93
N LYS A 249 -2.07 11.03 -11.54
CA LYS A 249 -1.62 11.20 -10.15
C LYS A 249 -1.55 12.67 -9.70
N GLU A 250 -0.97 13.57 -10.49
CA GLU A 250 -0.79 14.98 -10.08
C GLU A 250 -2.10 15.77 -10.07
N GLN A 251 -3.01 15.49 -11.00
CA GLN A 251 -4.32 16.15 -11.04
C GLN A 251 -5.24 15.63 -9.93
N MET A 252 -5.27 14.32 -9.68
CA MET A 252 -5.99 13.72 -8.54
C MET A 252 -5.49 14.24 -7.20
N LEU A 253 -4.18 14.07 -6.92
CA LEU A 253 -3.59 14.54 -5.66
C LEU A 253 -3.65 16.06 -5.53
N GLY A 254 -3.50 16.80 -6.63
CA GLY A 254 -3.64 18.26 -6.67
C GLY A 254 -5.08 18.73 -6.38
N SER A 255 -6.09 18.00 -6.85
CA SER A 255 -7.51 18.30 -6.56
C SER A 255 -7.88 17.97 -5.11
N LEU A 256 -7.41 16.84 -4.58
CA LEU A 256 -7.58 16.43 -3.18
C LEU A 256 -6.83 17.37 -2.20
N ALA A 257 -5.65 17.86 -2.57
CA ALA A 257 -4.88 18.80 -1.76
C ALA A 257 -5.49 20.20 -1.71
N LYS A 258 -6.16 20.66 -2.78
CA LYS A 258 -6.87 21.94 -2.82
C LYS A 258 -8.12 21.95 -1.92
N GLY A 259 -8.77 20.79 -1.75
CA GLY A 259 -9.94 20.63 -0.86
C GLY A 259 -9.66 20.74 0.63
N LYS A 260 -8.38 20.70 1.06
CA LYS A 260 -7.99 20.80 2.50
C LYS A 260 -7.86 22.23 3.04
N LYS A 261 -8.05 23.27 2.22
CA LYS A 261 -8.12 24.66 2.71
C LYS A 261 -9.57 25.05 2.94
N ILE A 262 -10.14 24.67 4.08
CA ILE A 262 -11.14 25.46 4.84
C ILE A 262 -11.14 24.94 6.29
N VAL A 263 -10.65 25.82 7.17
CA VAL A 263 -10.88 25.96 8.62
C VAL A 263 -10.25 24.92 9.57
N THR A 264 -9.01 25.21 9.98
CA THR A 264 -8.70 25.56 11.37
C THR A 264 -7.58 26.61 11.40
N LYS A 265 -7.91 27.80 11.93
CA LYS A 265 -6.92 28.78 12.36
C LYS A 265 -6.29 28.25 13.64
N GLU A 266 -5.17 27.54 13.56
CA GLU A 266 -4.18 27.38 14.64
C GLU A 266 -3.07 26.41 14.19
N ALA A 267 -2.00 26.92 13.59
CA ALA A 267 -0.68 26.25 13.58
C ALA A 267 0.36 27.13 12.87
N GLU A 268 0.67 28.30 13.44
CA GLU A 268 1.82 29.12 13.02
C GLU A 268 2.93 29.12 14.08
N LYS A 269 3.14 28.00 14.78
CA LYS A 269 4.21 27.88 15.79
C LYS A 269 5.24 26.77 15.63
N ASP A 270 5.21 25.94 14.58
CA ASP A 270 6.16 24.80 14.51
C ASP A 270 7.10 24.74 13.30
N LYS A 271 7.24 25.85 12.56
CA LYS A 271 8.23 25.96 11.46
C LYS A 271 9.67 26.26 11.90
N LEU A 272 10.03 26.04 13.17
CA LEU A 272 11.39 26.29 13.70
C LEU A 272 12.13 25.06 14.26
N LYS A 273 11.69 23.83 13.97
CA LYS A 273 12.41 22.61 14.42
C LYS A 273 12.92 21.66 13.32
N LYS A 274 12.82 22.00 12.03
CA LYS A 274 13.32 21.15 10.92
C LYS A 274 14.58 21.69 10.24
N LYS A 275 15.57 22.11 11.02
CA LYS A 275 16.96 22.35 10.55
C LYS A 275 18.05 21.69 11.41
N GLY A 276 17.71 20.63 12.14
CA GLY A 276 18.66 19.89 12.99
C GLY A 276 18.72 18.38 12.75
N PHE A 277 18.19 17.87 11.63
CA PHE A 277 17.88 16.44 11.47
C PHE A 277 19.00 15.57 10.87
N PHE A 278 20.21 16.09 10.65
CA PHE A 278 21.33 15.27 10.11
C PHE A 278 22.70 15.51 10.78
N GLY A 279 22.75 16.15 11.95
CA GLY A 279 24.02 16.55 12.58
C GLY A 279 24.20 16.15 14.05
N ARG A 280 23.46 15.16 14.56
CA ARG A 280 23.51 14.80 15.98
C ARG A 280 23.40 13.30 16.23
N LEU A 281 24.13 12.52 15.44
CA LEU A 281 24.40 11.11 15.78
C LEU A 281 25.83 10.86 16.30
N PHE A 282 26.76 11.81 16.17
CA PHE A 282 28.09 11.71 16.78
C PHE A 282 28.50 13.06 17.37
N GLY A 283 28.64 13.13 18.70
CA GLY A 283 29.05 14.35 19.38
C GLY A 283 28.92 14.30 20.89
N ARG A 284 29.95 13.71 21.51
CA ARG A 284 30.45 13.81 22.91
C ARG A 284 29.47 13.65 24.08
#